data_AF-A0A950Z0X5-F1
#
_entry.id   AF-A0A950Z0X5-F1
#
_cell.length_a   1.000
_cell.length_b   1.000
_cell.length_c   1.000
_cell.angle_alpha   90.00
_cell.angle_beta   90.00
_cell.angle_gamma   90.00
#
_symmetry.space_group_name_H-M   'P 1'
#
loop_
_entity.id
_entity.type
_entity.pdbx_description
1 polymer ?
#
loop_
_entity_poly.entity_id
_entity_poly.type
_entity_poly.pdbx_seq_one_letter_code
_entity_poly.pdbx_strand_id
1 'polypeptide(L)' 'MTFQVGEKVVYPNQGIGTVENISSRAFGTQHERFYLLRLVPSS' A
#
# COMPACT_ATOMS: atom_id res chain seq x y z
N MET A 1 -11.85 5.93 -3.81
CA MET A 1 -11.31 5.96 -2.44
C MET A 1 -9.80 5.93 -2.55
N THR A 2 -9.10 6.96 -2.06
CA THR A 2 -7.63 7.03 -2.09
C THR A 2 -7.10 6.81 -0.69
N PHE A 3 -6.29 5.77 -0.50
CA PHE A 3 -5.63 5.50 0.77
C PHE A 3 -4.62 6.59 1.11
N GLN A 4 -4.34 6.77 2.40
CA GLN A 4 -3.36 7.71 2.93
C GLN A 4 -2.25 7.00 3.70
N VAL A 5 -1.09 7.64 3.81
CA VAL A 5 0.01 7.14 4.66
C VAL A 5 -0.45 7.11 6.11
N GLY A 6 -0.19 6.01 6.81
CA GLY A 6 -0.65 5.75 8.18
C GLY A 6 -2.01 5.06 8.26
N GLU A 7 -2.73 4.91 7.15
CA GLU A 7 -4.03 4.25 7.13
C GLU A 7 -3.87 2.73 7.30
N LYS A 8 -4.69 2.14 8.20
CA LYS A 8 -4.81 0.70 8.34
C LYS A 8 -5.80 0.15 7.33
N VAL A 9 -5.37 -0.82 6.54
CA VAL A 9 -6.15 -1.39 5.45
C VAL A 9 -6.13 -2.92 5.53
N VAL A 10 -7.15 -3.56 4.98
CA VAL A 10 -7.20 -5.01 4.84
C VAL A 10 -6.60 -5.41 3.51
N TYR A 11 -5.59 -6.28 3.54
CA TYR A 11 -5.01 -6.88 2.35
C TYR A 11 -5.51 -8.33 2.18
N PRO A 12 -5.97 -8.72 0.98
CA PRO A 12 -6.50 -10.07 0.74
C PRO A 12 -5.53 -11.17 1.19
N ASN A 13 -6.05 -12.16 1.92
CA ASN A 13 -5.33 -13.33 2.44
C ASN A 13 -4.17 -13.04 3.42
N GLN A 14 -3.81 -11.78 3.66
CA GLN A 14 -2.67 -11.38 4.50
C GLN A 14 -3.08 -10.58 5.74
N GLY A 15 -4.36 -10.23 5.87
CA GLY A 15 -4.89 -9.57 7.06
C GLY A 15 -4.70 -8.06 7.03
N ILE A 16 -4.31 -7.47 8.15
CA ILE A 16 -4.26 -6.01 8.32
C ILE A 16 -2.84 -5.52 8.02
N GLY A 17 -2.74 -4.49 7.17
CA GLY A 17 -1.52 -3.75 6.89
C GLY A 17 -1.68 -2.26 7.17
N THR A 18 -0.55 -1.56 7.22
CA THR A 18 -0.52 -0.09 7.27
C THR A 18 0.13 0.44 5.99
N VAL A 19 -0.46 1.46 5.38
CA VAL A 19 0.15 2.15 4.24
C VAL A 19 1.32 2.97 4.74
N GLU A 20 2.53 2.56 4.40
CA GLU A 20 3.77 3.19 4.87
C GLU A 20 4.22 4.31 3.91
N ASN A 21 3.95 4.13 2.61
CA ASN A 21 4.33 5.11 1.60
C ASN A 21 3.40 5.07 0.40
N ILE A 22 3.25 6.22 -0.24
CA ILE A 22 2.57 6.35 -1.53
C ILE A 22 3.53 7.08 -2.46
N SER A 23 3.93 6.42 -3.53
CA SER A 23 4.86 6.98 -4.51
C SER A 23 4.29 6.88 -5.92
N SER A 24 4.57 7.88 -6.74
CA SER A 24 4.31 7.82 -8.18
C SER A 24 5.63 7.49 -8.87
N ARG A 25 5.63 6.47 -9.72
CA ARG A 25 6.84 6.03 -10.44
C ARG A 25 6.50 5.80 -11.90
N ALA A 26 7.43 6.13 -12.79
CA ALA A 26 7.30 5.75 -14.20
C ALA A 26 7.41 4.23 -14.33
N PHE A 27 6.42 3.61 -14.94
CA PHE A 27 6.39 2.20 -15.29
C PHE A 27 6.02 2.06 -16.76
N GLY A 28 7.02 1.73 -17.58
CA GLY A 28 6.89 1.80 -19.04
C GLY A 28 6.66 3.23 -19.52
N THR A 29 5.56 3.45 -20.24
CA THR A 29 5.20 4.77 -20.79
C THR A 29 4.28 5.59 -19.89
N GLN A 30 3.85 5.06 -18.75
CA GLN A 30 2.90 5.73 -17.85
C GLN A 30 3.47 5.90 -16.44
N HIS A 31 2.90 6.85 -15.70
CA HIS A 31 3.18 7.01 -14.27
C HIS A 31 2.10 6.29 -13.47
N GLU A 32 2.52 5.33 -12.66
CA GLU A 32 1.63 4.56 -11.80
C GLU A 32 1.87 4.89 -10.34
N ARG A 33 0.81 4.78 -9.54
CA ARG A 33 0.86 5.02 -8.10
C ARG A 33 1.04 3.70 -7.37
N PHE A 34 2.15 3.58 -6.66
CA PHE A 34 2.50 2.43 -5.84
C PHE A 34 2.27 2.73 -4.37
N TYR A 35 1.59 1.81 -3.69
CA TYR A 35 1.32 1.87 -2.25
C TYR A 35 2.21 0.82 -1.56
N LEU A 36 3.11 1.28 -0.70
CA LEU A 36 3.92 0.41 0.13
C LEU A 36 3.13 0.01 1.36
N LEU A 37 2.93 -1.30 1.55
CA LEU A 37 2.17 -1.86 2.65
C LEU A 37 3.09 -2.59 3.62
N ARG A 38 3.01 -2.25 4.90
CA ARG A 38 3.62 -3.00 5.99
C ARG A 38 2.57 -3.89 6.62
N LEU A 39 2.65 -5.19 6.36
CA LEU A 39 1.73 -6.18 6.93
C LEU A 39 2.06 -6.43 8.40
N VAL A 40 1.02 -6.59 9.22
CA VAL A 40 1.20 -7.02 10.62
C VAL A 40 1.28 -8.55 10.62
N PRO A 41 2.39 -9.16 11.07
CA PRO A 41 2.46 -10.62 11.16
C PRO A 41 1.42 -11.11 12.17
N SER A 42 0.64 -12.11 11.78
CA SER A 42 -0.21 -12.86 12.71
C SER A 42 0.71 -13.73 13.58
N SER A 43 0.86 -13.36 14.85
CA SER A 43 1.53 -14.19 15.86
C SER A 43 0.68 -15.40 16.24
#